data_AF-A0A534EZC3-F1
#
_entry.id   AF-A0A534EZC3-F1
#
_cell.length_a   1.000
_cell.length_b   1.000
_cell.length_c   1.000
_cell.angle_alpha   90.00
_cell.angle_beta   90.00
_cell.angle_gamma   90.00
#
_symmetry.space_group_name_H-M   'P 1'
#
loop_
_entity.id
_entity.type
_entity.pdbx_description
1 polymer ?
#
loop_
_entity_poly.entity_id
_entity_poly.type
_entity_poly.pdbx_seq_one_letter_code
_entity_poly.pdbx_strand_id
1 'polypeptide(L)'
;MRRTIMGRQSFTGRGALSNPPGRFDRQKLEAVDDGWFLEESPDSIATTLEPDRARSVITTNDSPDIPFDQSINPYRGCEHACPYCVAGDTAVLMADGRPRRISELRVGDEIYGTRRIGLYRRYVKSMVLAHWSSIKPAFRTTLEDGTKLVTSGDHRFLSNLGWRFVTAAGHGEPRRPHLTTSHKLVGTGAFAQMPTADADYRRGYLCGMIRGDGLLGEYIYSREGRSHGNQYQFRLALCDQEALVRTRNYLLDFDISTGGFVFQAATGARRAMHAIRTQLFGRVQSIRGLI
;
A
#
# COMPACT_ATOMS: atom_id res chain seq x y z
N MET A 1 -5.47 39.90 -30.15
CA MET A 1 -5.59 40.12 -28.68
C MET A 1 -5.51 38.76 -27.99
N ARG A 2 -4.38 38.44 -27.36
CA ARG A 2 -4.17 37.19 -26.62
C ARG A 2 -4.91 37.28 -25.28
N ARG A 3 -5.91 36.43 -25.07
CA ARG A 3 -6.54 36.25 -23.75
C ARG A 3 -5.70 35.25 -22.98
N THR A 4 -5.03 35.73 -21.93
CA THR A 4 -4.37 34.89 -20.93
C THR A 4 -5.45 34.22 -20.09
N ILE A 5 -5.61 32.90 -20.23
CA ILE A 5 -6.45 32.09 -19.33
C ILE A 5 -5.49 31.49 -18.29
N MET A 6 -5.61 31.90 -17.03
CA MET A 6 -4.97 31.23 -15.89
C MET A 6 -5.81 30.02 -15.48
N GLY A 7 -5.29 28.81 -15.69
CA GLY A 7 -5.89 27.53 -15.30
C GLY A 7 -5.24 26.38 -16.06
N ARG A 8 -4.93 25.27 -15.36
CA ARG A 8 -4.32 24.05 -15.90
C ARG A 8 -5.02 23.63 -17.19
N GLN A 9 -4.25 23.34 -18.24
CA GLN A 9 -4.77 22.89 -19.54
C GLN A 9 -5.73 21.71 -19.35
N SER A 10 -7.01 21.93 -19.62
CA SER A 10 -8.01 20.88 -19.76
C SER A 10 -8.12 20.52 -21.24
N PHE A 11 -7.94 19.25 -21.59
CA PHE A 11 -8.15 18.82 -22.98
C PHE A 11 -9.63 18.97 -23.32
N THR A 12 -9.91 19.69 -24.41
CA THR A 12 -11.28 19.85 -24.91
C THR A 12 -11.89 18.48 -25.19
N GLY A 13 -13.05 18.17 -24.62
CA GLY A 13 -13.74 16.88 -24.78
C GLY A 13 -13.44 15.80 -23.73
N ARG A 14 -12.62 16.08 -22.71
CA ARG A 14 -12.37 15.15 -21.59
C ARG A 14 -12.72 15.80 -20.25
N GLY A 15 -13.80 15.32 -19.61
CA GLY A 15 -14.26 15.82 -18.31
C GLY A 15 -14.81 17.26 -18.33
N ALA A 16 -15.10 17.81 -17.15
CA ALA A 16 -15.61 19.17 -17.02
C ALA A 16 -14.49 20.21 -17.30
N LEU A 17 -14.71 21.06 -18.31
CA LEU A 17 -13.69 21.95 -18.90
C LEU A 17 -13.36 23.19 -18.07
N SER A 18 -14.23 23.55 -17.13
CA SER A 18 -14.05 24.69 -16.23
C SER A 18 -14.92 24.52 -15.00
N ASN A 19 -14.43 24.96 -13.84
CA ASN A 19 -15.22 25.04 -12.61
C ASN A 19 -15.23 26.48 -12.08
N PRO A 20 -15.91 27.42 -12.75
CA PRO A 20 -16.00 28.79 -12.26
C PRO A 20 -16.73 28.78 -10.91
N PRO A 21 -16.23 29.52 -9.89
CA PRO A 21 -16.86 29.55 -8.58
C PRO A 21 -18.29 30.12 -8.70
N GLY A 22 -19.25 29.45 -8.05
CA GLY A 22 -20.62 29.92 -8.03
C GLY A 22 -20.70 31.24 -7.24
N ARG A 23 -21.51 32.21 -7.71
CA ARG A 23 -21.66 33.51 -7.03
C ARG A 23 -22.17 33.44 -5.57
N PHE A 24 -22.60 32.26 -5.12
CA PHE A 24 -23.06 31.98 -3.76
C PHE A 24 -22.17 30.97 -3.02
N ASP A 25 -21.03 30.58 -3.59
CA ASP A 25 -20.08 29.70 -2.91
C ASP A 25 -19.52 30.40 -1.68
N ARG A 26 -19.70 29.78 -0.51
CA ARG A 26 -19.16 30.27 0.77
C ARG A 26 -17.67 29.97 0.91
N GLN A 27 -17.11 29.12 0.05
CA GLN A 27 -15.72 28.66 0.11
C GLN A 27 -15.00 29.03 -1.19
N LYS A 28 -13.79 29.59 -1.07
CA LYS A 28 -12.91 29.92 -2.20
C LYS A 28 -11.89 28.80 -2.35
N LEU A 29 -11.82 28.21 -3.54
CA LEU A 29 -10.78 27.24 -3.90
C LEU A 29 -9.56 28.00 -4.43
N GLU A 30 -8.40 27.75 -3.85
CA GLU A 30 -7.11 28.29 -4.31
C GLU A 30 -6.18 27.13 -4.65
N ALA A 31 -5.61 27.15 -5.85
CA ALA A 31 -4.64 26.15 -6.26
C ALA A 31 -3.30 26.48 -5.58
N VAL A 32 -2.78 25.53 -4.82
CA VAL A 32 -1.49 25.64 -4.14
C VAL A 32 -0.58 24.54 -4.67
N ASP A 33 0.66 24.89 -4.97
CA ASP A 33 1.72 23.95 -5.31
C ASP A 33 2.05 23.12 -4.07
N ASP A 34 1.94 21.79 -4.18
CA ASP A 34 2.21 20.84 -3.11
C ASP A 34 3.67 20.35 -3.08
N GLY A 35 4.53 20.89 -3.95
CA GLY A 35 5.96 20.62 -4.00
C GLY A 35 6.35 19.30 -4.66
N TRP A 36 5.41 18.63 -5.32
CA TRP A 36 5.65 17.39 -6.05
C TRP A 36 6.12 17.66 -7.48
N PHE A 37 6.97 16.78 -8.02
CA PHE A 37 7.39 16.85 -9.41
C PHE A 37 6.17 16.75 -10.34
N LEU A 38 5.90 17.81 -11.10
CA LEU A 38 4.99 17.76 -12.24
C LEU A 38 5.75 17.19 -13.43
N GLU A 39 5.42 15.97 -13.80
CA GLU A 39 5.78 15.45 -15.12
C GLU A 39 5.10 16.31 -16.19
N GLU A 40 5.86 16.71 -17.21
CA GLU A 40 5.39 17.59 -18.28
C GLU A 40 4.24 16.88 -19.00
N SER A 41 3.02 17.34 -18.75
CA SER A 41 1.82 16.72 -19.30
C SER A 41 1.74 17.09 -20.79
N PRO A 42 1.59 16.12 -21.71
CA PRO A 42 1.50 16.43 -23.13
C PRO A 42 0.31 17.35 -23.40
N ASP A 43 0.46 18.34 -24.29
CA ASP A 43 -0.59 19.31 -24.65
C ASP A 43 -1.87 18.66 -25.24
N SER A 44 -1.81 17.37 -25.61
CA SER A 44 -2.98 16.50 -25.84
C SER A 44 -2.56 15.01 -25.85
N ILE A 45 -3.45 14.12 -25.39
CA ILE A 45 -3.42 12.71 -25.78
C ILE A 45 -4.38 12.59 -26.97
N ALA A 46 -3.84 12.64 -28.19
CA ALA A 46 -4.65 12.51 -29.40
C ALA A 46 -5.31 11.12 -29.43
N THR A 47 -6.65 11.07 -29.54
CA THR A 47 -7.36 9.82 -29.82
C THR A 47 -6.99 9.36 -31.22
N THR A 48 -6.33 8.21 -31.33
CA THR A 48 -6.03 7.58 -32.62
C THR A 48 -7.13 6.58 -32.96
N LEU A 49 -7.67 6.69 -34.18
CA LEU A 49 -8.62 5.71 -34.71
C LEU A 49 -7.84 4.66 -35.51
N GLU A 50 -7.85 3.43 -35.04
CA GLU A 50 -7.20 2.31 -35.71
C GLU A 50 -8.23 1.21 -36.04
N PRO A 51 -8.14 0.57 -37.22
CA PRO A 51 -8.96 -0.61 -37.52
C PRO A 51 -8.60 -1.78 -36.59
N ASP A 52 -9.51 -2.17 -35.69
CA ASP A 52 -9.33 -3.33 -34.81
C ASP A 52 -9.63 -4.64 -35.56
N ARG A 53 -8.77 -5.66 -35.40
CA ARG A 53 -8.95 -7.01 -35.96
C ARG A 53 -9.62 -7.97 -34.97
N ALA A 54 -10.48 -7.45 -34.10
CA ALA A 54 -11.22 -8.26 -33.14
C ALA A 54 -12.15 -9.25 -33.85
N ARG A 55 -12.20 -10.50 -33.35
CA ARG A 55 -13.14 -11.53 -33.86
C ARG A 55 -14.59 -11.27 -33.44
N SER A 56 -14.78 -10.51 -32.35
CA SER A 56 -16.07 -10.06 -31.83
C SER A 56 -15.89 -8.69 -31.19
N VAL A 57 -16.87 -7.81 -31.39
CA VAL A 57 -16.96 -6.49 -30.76
C VAL A 57 -17.76 -6.53 -29.44
N ILE A 58 -18.50 -7.61 -29.19
CA ILE A 58 -19.34 -7.78 -28.01
C ILE A 58 -18.54 -8.45 -26.90
N THR A 59 -18.52 -7.83 -25.72
CA THR A 59 -17.96 -8.35 -24.46
C THR A 59 -19.10 -8.59 -23.48
N THR A 60 -19.10 -9.73 -22.79
CA THR A 60 -20.08 -10.06 -21.75
C THR A 60 -19.54 -9.78 -20.35
N ASN A 61 -20.43 -9.49 -19.39
CA ASN A 61 -20.09 -9.42 -17.97
C ASN A 61 -21.20 -10.03 -17.11
N ASP A 62 -20.84 -10.52 -15.93
CA ASP A 62 -21.73 -11.15 -14.94
C ASP A 62 -21.79 -10.35 -13.62
N SER A 63 -21.41 -9.07 -13.67
CA SER A 63 -21.34 -8.24 -12.46
C SER A 63 -22.73 -7.89 -11.93
N PRO A 64 -23.01 -8.09 -10.63
CA PRO A 64 -24.29 -7.72 -10.02
C PRO A 64 -24.50 -6.20 -9.95
N ASP A 65 -23.43 -5.42 -10.17
CA ASP A 65 -23.44 -3.95 -10.08
C ASP A 65 -23.56 -3.26 -11.45
N ILE A 66 -23.62 -4.03 -12.54
CA ILE A 66 -23.72 -3.51 -13.91
C ILE A 66 -25.08 -3.95 -14.49
N PRO A 67 -25.95 -3.01 -14.92
CA PRO A 67 -27.34 -3.32 -15.29
C PRO A 67 -27.49 -3.96 -16.69
N PHE A 68 -26.38 -4.37 -17.31
CA PHE A 68 -26.34 -5.00 -18.64
C PHE A 68 -25.40 -6.20 -18.60
N ASP A 69 -25.66 -7.18 -19.45
CA ASP A 69 -24.88 -8.43 -19.60
C ASP A 69 -23.92 -8.37 -20.79
N GLN A 70 -24.16 -7.47 -21.73
CA GLN A 70 -23.36 -7.29 -22.95
C GLN A 70 -22.95 -5.83 -23.14
N SER A 71 -21.75 -5.61 -23.66
CA SER A 71 -21.20 -4.30 -23.95
C SER A 71 -20.34 -4.31 -25.20
N ILE A 72 -20.21 -3.15 -25.81
CA ILE A 72 -19.23 -2.89 -26.87
C ILE A 72 -18.26 -1.85 -26.29
N ASN A 73 -16.97 -2.18 -26.25
CA ASN A 73 -15.94 -1.22 -25.90
C ASN A 73 -15.18 -0.79 -27.17
N PRO A 74 -15.54 0.34 -27.79
CA PRO A 74 -14.86 0.82 -28.99
C PRO A 74 -13.46 1.40 -28.69
N TYR A 75 -13.02 1.38 -27.43
CA TYR A 75 -11.76 1.95 -26.98
C TYR A 75 -10.72 0.87 -26.67
N ARG A 76 -9.52 1.01 -27.23
CA ARG A 76 -8.32 0.27 -26.81
C ARG A 76 -7.56 1.08 -25.77
N GLY A 77 -8.05 1.02 -24.54
CA GLY A 77 -7.58 1.84 -23.42
C GLY A 77 -8.76 2.32 -22.57
N CYS A 78 -8.48 3.02 -21.48
CA CYS A 78 -9.53 3.58 -20.63
C CYS A 78 -9.65 5.09 -20.90
N GLU A 79 -10.64 5.53 -21.69
CA GLU A 79 -11.03 6.95 -21.70
C GLU A 79 -11.76 7.34 -20.39
N HIS A 80 -12.32 6.33 -19.71
CA HIS A 80 -12.96 6.45 -18.41
C HIS A 80 -11.89 6.44 -17.29
N ALA A 81 -11.05 7.47 -17.26
CA ALA A 81 -10.03 7.68 -16.22
C ALA A 81 -10.55 7.24 -14.85
N CYS A 82 -9.87 6.26 -14.22
CA CYS A 82 -10.32 5.59 -13.00
C CYS A 82 -11.04 6.58 -12.08
N PRO A 83 -12.37 6.48 -11.89
CA PRO A 83 -13.16 7.58 -11.34
C PRO A 83 -12.72 7.85 -9.90
N TYR A 84 -12.55 6.79 -9.12
CA TYR A 84 -12.32 6.87 -7.69
C TYR A 84 -10.83 6.96 -7.36
N CYS A 85 -10.33 8.19 -7.17
CA CYS A 85 -8.94 8.43 -6.80
C CYS A 85 -8.78 8.89 -5.36
N VAL A 86 -7.62 8.58 -4.78
CA VAL A 86 -7.20 8.97 -3.44
C VAL A 86 -5.76 9.48 -3.52
N ALA A 87 -5.36 10.38 -2.62
CA ALA A 87 -4.02 10.94 -2.61
C ALA A 87 -2.94 9.87 -2.46
N GLY A 88 -1.81 10.04 -3.15
CA GLY A 88 -0.75 9.04 -3.23
C GLY A 88 -0.09 8.70 -1.90
N ASP A 89 -0.17 9.59 -0.92
CA ASP A 89 0.34 9.41 0.45
C ASP A 89 -0.62 8.65 1.36
N THR A 90 -1.83 8.31 0.88
CA THR A 90 -2.82 7.59 1.67
C THR A 90 -2.32 6.18 1.98
N ALA A 91 -2.29 5.85 3.26
CA ALA A 91 -1.90 4.53 3.73
C ALA A 91 -2.96 3.47 3.42
N VAL A 92 -2.52 2.33 2.93
CA VAL A 92 -3.30 1.12 2.65
C VAL A 92 -2.82 0.01 3.56
N LEU A 93 -3.75 -0.72 4.17
CA LEU A 93 -3.42 -1.87 5.02
C LEU A 93 -3.01 -3.07 4.16
N MET A 94 -1.73 -3.42 4.20
CA MET A 94 -1.16 -4.57 3.52
C MET A 94 -1.58 -5.88 4.21
N ALA A 95 -1.51 -7.01 3.50
CA ALA A 95 -1.87 -8.33 4.03
C ALA A 95 -0.93 -8.84 5.16
N ASP A 96 0.24 -8.21 5.34
CA ASP A 96 1.16 -8.42 6.46
C ASP A 96 0.82 -7.56 7.69
N GLY A 97 -0.23 -6.74 7.61
CA GLY A 97 -0.71 -5.85 8.67
C GLY A 97 -0.03 -4.48 8.73
N ARG A 98 0.93 -4.20 7.85
CA ARG A 98 1.62 -2.90 7.81
C ARG A 98 0.90 -1.92 6.91
N PRO A 99 0.93 -0.61 7.22
CA PRO A 99 0.51 0.41 6.26
C PRO A 99 1.59 0.59 5.19
N ARG A 100 1.17 0.74 3.93
CA ARG A 100 2.02 1.21 2.82
C ARG A 100 1.29 2.31 2.05
N ARG A 101 2.01 3.30 1.51
CA ARG A 101 1.35 4.35 0.72
C ARG A 101 0.77 3.76 -0.55
N ILE A 102 -0.41 4.22 -0.98
CA ILE A 102 -1.03 3.72 -2.21
C ILE A 102 -0.15 3.95 -3.45
N SER A 103 0.66 5.02 -3.46
CA SER A 103 1.67 5.30 -4.51
C SER A 103 2.80 4.26 -4.58
N GLU A 104 3.07 3.56 -3.48
CA GLU A 104 4.14 2.56 -3.37
C GLU A 104 3.64 1.14 -3.67
N LEU A 105 2.32 0.93 -3.80
CA LEU A 105 1.76 -0.36 -4.19
C LEU A 105 2.21 -0.76 -5.59
N ARG A 106 2.34 -2.06 -5.81
CA ARG A 106 2.67 -2.68 -7.10
C ARG A 106 1.66 -3.77 -7.43
N VAL A 107 1.50 -4.06 -8.72
CA VAL A 107 0.71 -5.21 -9.17
C VAL A 107 1.28 -6.49 -8.57
N GLY A 108 0.43 -7.32 -8.00
CA GLY A 108 0.81 -8.53 -7.26
C GLY A 108 0.94 -8.34 -5.75
N ASP A 109 1.00 -7.11 -5.23
CA ASP A 109 0.94 -6.88 -3.78
C ASP A 109 -0.40 -7.41 -3.21
N GLU A 110 -0.36 -7.97 -1.99
CA GLU A 110 -1.56 -8.35 -1.25
C GLU A 110 -1.94 -7.28 -0.21
N ILE A 111 -3.20 -6.85 -0.25
CA ILE A 111 -3.80 -5.87 0.67
C ILE A 111 -5.04 -6.45 1.35
N TYR A 112 -5.50 -5.81 2.42
CA TYR A 112 -6.81 -6.10 2.98
C TYR A 112 -7.90 -5.35 2.21
N GLY A 113 -8.71 -6.13 1.48
CA GLY A 113 -10.00 -5.69 0.94
C GLY A 113 -11.16 -6.13 1.82
N THR A 114 -12.38 -5.93 1.33
CA THR A 114 -13.59 -6.40 2.03
C THR A 114 -14.50 -7.19 1.11
N ARG A 115 -15.16 -8.22 1.65
CA ARG A 115 -16.15 -9.04 0.94
C ARG A 115 -17.40 -9.20 1.79
N ARG A 116 -18.57 -9.17 1.16
CA ARG A 116 -19.82 -9.52 1.84
C ARG A 116 -19.96 -11.04 1.88
N ILE A 117 -20.12 -11.60 3.08
CA ILE A 117 -20.37 -13.01 3.33
C ILE A 117 -21.65 -13.09 4.18
N GLY A 118 -22.74 -13.52 3.55
CA GLY A 118 -24.08 -13.45 4.14
C GLY A 118 -24.46 -12.00 4.50
N LEU A 119 -24.84 -11.78 5.75
CA LEU A 119 -25.22 -10.46 6.27
C LEU A 119 -24.01 -9.59 6.67
N TYR A 120 -22.80 -10.15 6.72
CA TYR A 120 -21.63 -9.47 7.25
C TYR A 120 -20.63 -9.08 6.16
N ARG A 121 -19.90 -7.99 6.39
CA ARG A 121 -18.72 -7.63 5.61
C ARG A 121 -17.47 -8.08 6.38
N ARG A 122 -16.60 -8.85 5.72
CA ARG A 122 -15.38 -9.41 6.31
C ARG A 122 -14.16 -8.88 5.57
N TYR A 123 -13.06 -8.67 6.29
CA TYR A 123 -11.76 -8.42 5.69
C TYR A 123 -11.27 -9.67 4.97
N VAL A 124 -10.72 -9.48 3.78
CA VAL A 124 -10.15 -10.57 2.96
C VAL A 124 -8.86 -10.09 2.32
N LYS A 125 -7.87 -10.97 2.22
CA LYS A 125 -6.69 -10.70 1.40
C LYS A 125 -7.12 -10.54 -0.06
N SER A 126 -6.62 -9.50 -0.70
CA SER A 126 -6.96 -9.11 -2.06
C SER A 126 -5.69 -8.72 -2.79
N MET A 127 -5.49 -9.26 -3.98
CA MET A 127 -4.33 -8.95 -4.81
C MET A 127 -4.54 -7.65 -5.58
N VAL A 128 -3.53 -6.79 -5.63
CA VAL A 128 -3.52 -5.60 -6.48
C VAL A 128 -3.34 -6.04 -7.93
N LEU A 129 -4.36 -5.83 -8.75
CA LEU A 129 -4.35 -6.24 -10.17
C LEU A 129 -3.84 -5.14 -11.11
N ALA A 130 -3.94 -3.88 -10.68
CA ALA A 130 -3.53 -2.72 -11.47
C ALA A 130 -3.20 -1.53 -10.56
N HIS A 131 -2.35 -0.63 -11.05
CA HIS A 131 -1.98 0.62 -10.38
C HIS A 131 -2.06 1.76 -11.39
N TRP A 132 -2.70 2.85 -11.01
CA TRP A 132 -3.02 3.96 -11.90
C TRP A 132 -2.76 5.30 -11.19
N SER A 133 -2.35 6.31 -11.94
CA SER A 133 -2.23 7.69 -11.48
C SER A 133 -3.14 8.61 -12.31
N SER A 134 -3.67 9.65 -11.67
CA SER A 134 -4.40 10.72 -12.36
C SER A 134 -4.32 12.02 -11.56
N ILE A 135 -4.54 13.15 -12.23
CA ILE A 135 -4.60 14.47 -11.61
C ILE A 135 -6.05 14.95 -11.67
N LYS A 136 -6.64 15.25 -10.51
CA LYS A 136 -8.05 15.66 -10.37
C LYS A 136 -8.22 16.67 -9.24
N PRO A 137 -9.31 17.47 -9.24
CA PRO A 137 -9.73 18.21 -8.05
C PRO A 137 -9.86 17.26 -6.85
N ALA A 138 -9.22 17.63 -5.75
CA ALA A 138 -9.15 16.83 -4.55
C ALA A 138 -9.96 17.47 -3.43
N PHE A 139 -10.68 16.65 -2.68
CA PHE A 139 -11.54 17.01 -1.57
C PHE A 139 -10.99 16.36 -0.30
N ARG A 140 -10.81 17.17 0.74
CA ARG A 140 -10.36 16.71 2.05
C ARG A 140 -11.57 16.41 2.95
N THR A 141 -11.76 15.14 3.26
CA THR A 141 -12.70 14.69 4.30
C THR A 141 -11.93 14.55 5.61
N THR A 142 -12.38 15.24 6.67
CA THR A 142 -11.78 15.13 8.01
C THR A 142 -12.76 14.40 8.93
N LEU A 143 -12.31 13.31 9.54
CA LEU A 143 -13.09 12.52 10.49
C LEU A 143 -12.94 13.07 11.91
N GLU A 144 -13.84 12.66 12.80
CA GLU A 144 -13.86 13.07 14.21
C GLU A 144 -12.56 12.73 14.96
N ASP A 145 -11.91 11.61 14.60
CA ASP A 145 -10.63 11.17 15.18
C ASP A 145 -9.41 11.93 14.63
N GLY A 146 -9.62 12.93 13.78
CA GLY A 146 -8.56 13.72 13.15
C GLY A 146 -7.99 13.11 11.86
N THR A 147 -8.46 11.93 11.44
CA THR A 147 -8.06 11.31 10.17
C THR A 147 -8.45 12.20 9.00
N LYS A 148 -7.50 12.45 8.09
CA LYS A 148 -7.70 13.26 6.89
C LYS A 148 -7.58 12.38 5.65
N LEU A 149 -8.64 12.34 4.84
CA LEU A 149 -8.69 11.58 3.60
C LEU A 149 -8.83 12.56 2.44
N VAL A 150 -7.86 12.55 1.52
CA VAL A 150 -7.84 13.42 0.35
C VAL A 150 -8.19 12.57 -0.87
N THR A 151 -9.32 12.85 -1.52
CA THR A 151 -9.90 12.01 -2.58
C THR A 151 -10.52 12.83 -3.70
N SER A 152 -10.79 12.21 -4.85
CA SER A 152 -11.61 12.83 -5.89
C SER A 152 -13.07 12.96 -5.44
N GLY A 153 -13.81 13.92 -6.01
CA GLY A 153 -15.18 14.21 -5.59
C GLY A 153 -16.17 13.07 -5.88
N ASP A 154 -15.85 12.21 -6.85
CA ASP A 154 -16.56 11.00 -7.21
C ASP A 154 -16.12 9.77 -6.39
N HIS A 155 -15.03 9.84 -5.62
CA HIS A 155 -14.63 8.73 -4.74
C HIS A 155 -15.76 8.33 -3.79
N ARG A 156 -15.89 7.03 -3.50
CA ARG A 156 -16.94 6.51 -2.63
C ARG A 156 -16.37 5.93 -1.34
N PHE A 157 -16.99 6.27 -0.22
CA PHE A 157 -16.74 5.64 1.07
C PHE A 157 -17.94 4.79 1.48
N LEU A 158 -17.64 3.66 2.12
CA LEU A 158 -18.66 2.86 2.76
C LEU A 158 -19.03 3.52 4.10
N SER A 159 -20.29 3.87 4.28
CA SER A 159 -20.81 4.39 5.54
C SER A 159 -21.71 3.38 6.24
N ASN A 160 -22.13 3.70 7.47
CA ASN A 160 -23.17 2.99 8.21
C ASN A 160 -24.52 2.90 7.45
N LEU A 161 -24.73 3.73 6.42
CA LEU A 161 -25.95 3.76 5.60
C LEU A 161 -25.68 3.35 4.13
N GLY A 162 -24.56 2.68 3.87
CA GLY A 162 -24.14 2.24 2.54
C GLY A 162 -23.15 3.18 1.86
N TRP A 163 -22.93 2.97 0.57
CA TRP A 163 -21.94 3.74 -0.20
C TRP A 163 -22.38 5.19 -0.40
N ARG A 164 -21.43 6.11 -0.24
CA ARG A 164 -21.62 7.55 -0.40
C ARG A 164 -20.48 8.14 -1.21
N PHE A 165 -20.82 8.95 -2.20
CA PHE A 165 -19.87 9.78 -2.94
C PHE A 165 -19.32 10.88 -2.02
N VAL A 166 -18.09 11.32 -2.25
CA VAL A 166 -17.50 12.42 -1.47
C VAL A 166 -18.26 13.73 -1.67
N THR A 167 -18.68 14.00 -2.91
CA THR A 167 -19.44 15.21 -3.26
C THR A 167 -20.82 14.87 -3.81
N ALA A 168 -21.76 15.81 -3.68
CA ALA A 168 -23.04 15.77 -4.36
C ALA A 168 -22.86 15.70 -5.89
N ALA A 169 -23.94 15.36 -6.60
CA ALA A 169 -23.96 15.46 -8.06
C ALA A 169 -23.87 16.94 -8.47
N GLY A 170 -23.29 17.20 -9.64
CA GLY A 170 -23.22 18.53 -10.22
C GLY A 170 -24.60 19.10 -10.55
N HIS A 171 -24.65 20.40 -10.84
CA HIS A 171 -25.91 21.04 -11.22
C HIS A 171 -26.43 20.46 -12.55
N GLY A 172 -27.67 19.96 -12.56
CA GLY A 172 -28.28 19.32 -13.73
C GLY A 172 -27.96 17.82 -13.87
N GLU A 173 -27.14 17.25 -12.99
CA GLU A 173 -26.89 15.81 -12.94
C GLU A 173 -27.92 15.08 -12.07
N PRO A 174 -28.17 13.77 -12.33
CA PRO A 174 -28.99 12.94 -11.46
C PRO A 174 -28.47 12.97 -10.02
N ARG A 175 -29.37 13.18 -9.05
CA ARG A 175 -29.03 13.16 -7.63
C ARG A 175 -28.33 11.84 -7.26
N ARG A 176 -27.23 11.95 -6.51
CA ARG A 176 -26.50 10.80 -5.96
C ARG A 176 -26.34 10.87 -4.45
N PRO A 177 -26.31 9.73 -3.74
CA PRO A 177 -26.04 9.70 -2.30
C PRO A 177 -24.60 10.15 -2.02
N HIS A 178 -24.43 11.19 -1.21
CA HIS A 178 -23.12 11.77 -0.92
C HIS A 178 -22.89 11.92 0.59
N LEU A 179 -21.63 12.17 0.96
CA LEU A 179 -21.22 12.34 2.34
C LEU A 179 -21.84 13.61 2.95
N THR A 180 -22.14 13.49 4.22
CA THR A 180 -22.57 14.56 5.12
C THR A 180 -21.88 14.32 6.45
N THR A 181 -21.87 15.32 7.32
CA THR A 181 -21.23 15.24 8.64
C THR A 181 -21.89 14.24 9.59
N SER A 182 -23.09 13.72 9.27
CA SER A 182 -23.80 12.72 10.05
C SER A 182 -23.41 11.27 9.72
N HIS A 183 -22.67 11.03 8.63
CA HIS A 183 -22.29 9.68 8.22
C HIS A 183 -21.08 9.17 9.00
N LYS A 184 -21.12 7.90 9.41
CA LYS A 184 -19.98 7.19 10.01
C LYS A 184 -19.33 6.33 8.95
N LEU A 185 -18.02 6.50 8.71
CA LEU A 185 -17.29 5.70 7.75
C LEU A 185 -16.91 4.33 8.33
N VAL A 186 -16.91 3.31 7.49
CA VAL A 186 -16.50 1.95 7.83
C VAL A 186 -15.10 1.71 7.29
N GLY A 187 -14.17 1.33 8.16
CA GLY A 187 -12.78 1.06 7.79
C GLY A 187 -11.97 0.50 8.96
N THR A 188 -10.64 0.48 8.78
CA THR A 188 -9.68 -0.01 9.77
C THR A 188 -9.40 1.00 10.89
N GLY A 189 -9.88 2.24 10.76
CA GLY A 189 -9.50 3.36 11.62
C GLY A 189 -8.10 3.88 11.29
N ALA A 190 -7.60 4.79 12.15
CA ALA A 190 -6.26 5.33 12.03
C ALA A 190 -5.19 4.24 12.22
N PHE A 191 -4.14 4.27 11.39
CA PHE A 191 -2.97 3.41 11.61
C PHE A 191 -2.11 3.97 12.74
N ALA A 192 -1.55 3.07 13.54
CA ALA A 192 -0.52 3.43 14.50
C ALA A 192 0.67 4.07 13.76
N GLN A 193 1.28 5.08 14.39
CA GLN A 193 2.52 5.65 13.87
C GLN A 193 3.56 4.54 13.81
N MET A 194 4.09 4.29 12.61
CA MET A 194 5.16 3.32 12.45
C MET A 194 6.37 3.77 13.25
N PRO A 195 7.00 2.89 14.05
CA PRO A 195 8.25 3.23 14.70
C PRO A 195 9.28 3.60 13.64
N THR A 196 10.07 4.62 13.93
CA THR A 196 11.19 4.98 13.06
C THR A 196 12.18 3.82 13.13
N ALA A 197 12.65 3.32 11.99
CA ALA A 197 13.63 2.24 11.95
C ALA A 197 15.03 2.76 12.34
N ASP A 198 15.13 3.38 13.51
CA ASP A 198 16.35 3.90 14.11
C ASP A 198 17.14 2.77 14.80
N ALA A 199 18.24 3.12 15.49
CA ALA A 199 19.06 2.13 16.17
C ALA A 199 18.31 1.42 17.32
N ASP A 200 17.40 2.12 18.00
CA ASP A 200 16.63 1.56 19.12
C ASP A 200 15.59 0.55 18.65
N TYR A 201 14.86 0.87 17.58
CA TYR A 201 13.95 -0.07 16.94
C TYR A 201 14.68 -1.33 16.47
N ARG A 202 15.82 -1.18 15.78
CA ARG A 202 16.62 -2.32 15.33
C ARG A 202 17.09 -3.19 16.50
N ARG A 203 17.58 -2.58 17.59
CA ARG A 203 17.94 -3.30 18.82
C ARG A 203 16.74 -4.04 19.42
N GLY A 204 15.60 -3.38 19.56
CA GLY A 204 14.37 -4.00 20.07
C GLY A 204 13.91 -5.19 19.22
N TYR A 205 13.96 -5.05 17.90
CA TYR A 205 13.66 -6.15 16.96
C TYR A 205 14.62 -7.32 17.15
N LEU A 206 15.93 -7.07 17.18
CA LEU A 206 16.95 -8.11 17.41
C LEU A 206 16.76 -8.80 18.76
N CYS A 207 16.47 -8.05 19.82
CA CYS A 207 16.19 -8.57 21.15
C CYS A 207 15.00 -9.55 21.11
N GLY A 208 13.89 -9.16 20.47
CA GLY A 208 12.72 -10.02 20.30
C GLY A 208 13.03 -11.31 19.52
N MET A 209 13.67 -11.19 18.35
CA MET A 209 13.98 -12.34 17.49
C MET A 209 14.98 -13.31 18.13
N ILE A 210 16.05 -12.78 18.73
CA ILE A 210 17.14 -13.60 19.27
C ILE A 210 16.75 -14.23 20.60
N ARG A 211 16.04 -13.52 21.49
CA ARG A 211 15.57 -14.11 22.75
C ARG A 211 14.41 -15.10 22.54
N GLY A 212 13.61 -14.91 21.50
CA GLY A 212 12.49 -15.81 21.17
C GLY A 212 12.96 -17.14 20.59
N ASP A 213 13.75 -17.09 19.50
CA ASP A 213 14.07 -18.27 18.67
C ASP A 213 15.58 -18.50 18.48
N GLY A 214 16.43 -17.63 19.03
CA GLY A 214 17.88 -17.71 18.90
C GLY A 214 18.51 -18.70 19.88
N LEU A 215 19.42 -19.53 19.38
CA LEU A 215 20.39 -20.26 20.20
C LEU A 215 21.62 -19.37 20.40
N LEU A 216 21.86 -18.98 21.65
CA LEU A 216 23.06 -18.23 22.06
C LEU A 216 23.75 -18.96 23.22
N GLY A 217 24.82 -19.69 22.91
CA GLY A 217 25.46 -20.62 23.84
C GLY A 217 26.97 -20.44 23.91
N GLU A 218 27.52 -20.73 25.09
CA GLU A 218 28.94 -21.00 25.31
C GLU A 218 29.05 -22.42 25.86
N TYR A 219 29.93 -23.22 25.25
CA TYR A 219 30.17 -24.59 25.64
C TYR A 219 31.64 -24.76 25.99
N ILE A 220 31.88 -25.11 27.25
CA ILE A 220 33.21 -25.38 27.78
C ILE A 220 33.45 -26.88 27.65
N TYR A 221 34.51 -27.27 26.94
CA TYR A 221 34.89 -28.68 26.80
C TYR A 221 36.29 -28.90 27.35
N SER A 222 36.41 -29.80 28.31
CA SER A 222 37.68 -30.39 28.73
C SER A 222 37.95 -31.65 27.90
N ARG A 223 39.07 -31.71 27.20
CA ARG A 223 39.58 -32.93 26.56
C ARG A 223 41.00 -33.19 27.04
N GLU A 224 41.24 -34.37 27.59
CA GLU A 224 42.60 -34.80 27.96
C GLU A 224 43.54 -34.75 26.75
N GLY A 225 44.70 -34.11 26.92
CA GLY A 225 45.77 -34.08 25.91
C GLY A 225 45.66 -33.03 24.80
N ARG A 226 44.69 -32.10 24.83
CA ARG A 226 44.65 -30.93 23.90
C ARG A 226 44.37 -29.63 24.64
N SER A 227 44.76 -28.50 24.04
CA SER A 227 44.43 -27.16 24.55
C SER A 227 42.91 -26.99 24.69
N HIS A 228 42.47 -26.58 25.88
CA HIS A 228 41.07 -26.23 26.18
C HIS A 228 40.55 -25.22 25.14
N GLY A 229 39.34 -25.46 24.63
CA GLY A 229 38.71 -24.58 23.65
C GLY A 229 37.26 -24.34 24.01
N ASN A 230 36.96 -23.13 24.48
CA ASN A 230 35.58 -22.68 24.63
C ASN A 230 34.96 -22.55 23.24
N GLN A 231 33.79 -23.16 23.03
CA GLN A 231 33.02 -22.96 21.81
C GLN A 231 31.94 -21.92 22.05
N TYR A 232 31.89 -20.93 21.16
CA TYR A 232 30.87 -19.90 21.14
C TYR A 232 29.93 -20.18 19.98
N GLN A 233 28.63 -20.04 20.21
CA GLN A 233 27.64 -20.26 19.17
C GLN A 233 26.50 -19.26 19.26
N PHE A 234 26.25 -18.58 18.15
CA PHE A 234 24.97 -17.98 17.83
C PHE A 234 24.36 -18.71 16.64
N ARG A 235 23.07 -19.04 16.71
CA ARG A 235 22.27 -19.52 15.59
C ARG A 235 20.83 -19.07 15.72
N LEU A 236 20.29 -18.46 14.67
CA LEU A 236 18.85 -18.22 14.52
C LEU A 236 18.36 -18.99 13.29
N ALA A 237 17.35 -19.84 13.46
CA ALA A 237 16.78 -20.65 12.39
C ALA A 237 15.28 -20.37 12.27
N LEU A 238 14.80 -19.99 11.07
CA LEU A 238 13.42 -19.57 10.84
C LEU A 238 12.88 -20.18 9.53
N CYS A 239 11.58 -20.46 9.52
CA CYS A 239 10.81 -20.74 8.29
C CYS A 239 10.54 -19.46 7.48
N ASP A 240 10.52 -18.31 8.15
CA ASP A 240 10.30 -16.99 7.54
C ASP A 240 11.64 -16.40 7.06
N GLN A 241 11.83 -16.38 5.75
CA GLN A 241 13.06 -15.88 5.14
C GLN A 241 13.18 -14.35 5.22
N GLU A 242 12.06 -13.62 5.21
CA GLU A 242 12.08 -12.16 5.33
C GLU A 242 12.55 -11.76 6.72
N ALA A 243 12.00 -12.39 7.77
CA ALA A 243 12.42 -12.15 9.15
C ALA A 243 13.91 -12.51 9.37
N LEU A 244 14.37 -13.62 8.77
CA LEU A 244 15.76 -14.04 8.87
C LEU A 244 16.73 -13.05 8.18
N VAL A 245 16.38 -12.60 6.97
CA VAL A 245 17.17 -11.60 6.22
C VAL A 245 17.18 -10.26 6.94
N ARG A 246 16.03 -9.80 7.47
CA ARG A 246 15.95 -8.59 8.28
C ARG A 246 16.86 -8.67 9.51
N THR A 247 16.80 -9.79 10.24
CA THR A 247 17.65 -10.01 11.43
C THR A 247 19.13 -9.96 11.05
N ARG A 248 19.53 -10.61 9.94
CA ARG A 248 20.90 -10.56 9.43
C ARG A 248 21.35 -9.14 9.09
N ASN A 249 20.51 -8.37 8.42
CA ASN A 249 20.84 -7.01 8.01
C ASN A 249 20.96 -6.09 9.23
N TYR A 250 20.07 -6.20 10.22
CA TYR A 250 20.19 -5.43 11.45
C TYR A 250 21.43 -5.82 12.26
N LEU A 251 21.82 -7.10 12.30
CA LEU A 251 23.10 -7.49 12.90
C LEU A 251 24.29 -6.87 12.14
N LEU A 252 24.23 -6.80 10.81
CA LEU A 252 25.25 -6.12 10.00
C LEU A 252 25.30 -4.61 10.24
N ASP A 253 24.16 -3.95 10.48
CA ASP A 253 24.10 -2.52 10.86
C ASP A 253 24.82 -2.26 12.21
N PHE A 254 25.03 -3.29 13.04
CA PHE A 254 25.84 -3.26 14.26
C PHE A 254 27.23 -3.91 14.08
N ASP A 255 27.71 -4.05 12.84
CA ASP A 255 29.00 -4.65 12.46
C ASP A 255 29.15 -6.15 12.81
N ILE A 256 28.04 -6.86 12.99
CA ILE A 256 28.00 -8.29 13.32
C ILE A 256 27.64 -9.12 12.09
N SER A 257 28.65 -9.56 11.34
CA SER A 257 28.40 -10.45 10.19
C SER A 257 28.12 -11.91 10.61
N THR A 258 27.13 -12.53 9.97
CA THR A 258 26.74 -13.94 10.15
C THR A 258 26.74 -14.70 8.83
N GLY A 259 27.06 -16.00 8.88
CA GLY A 259 26.96 -16.91 7.73
C GLY A 259 25.58 -17.55 7.63
N GLY A 260 24.98 -17.56 6.42
CA GLY A 260 23.70 -18.20 6.14
C GLY A 260 23.84 -19.64 5.65
N PHE A 261 22.91 -20.52 6.00
CA PHE A 261 22.85 -21.91 5.53
C PHE A 261 21.43 -22.48 5.59
N VAL A 262 21.17 -23.57 4.87
CA VAL A 262 19.92 -24.34 5.01
C VAL A 262 20.02 -25.15 6.31
N PHE A 263 19.13 -24.87 7.26
CA PHE A 263 19.09 -25.60 8.52
C PHE A 263 18.32 -26.92 8.39
N GLN A 264 17.20 -26.87 7.69
CA GLN A 264 16.38 -28.03 7.38
C GLN A 264 15.75 -27.86 6.00
N ALA A 265 15.92 -28.83 5.11
CA ALA A 265 15.24 -28.83 3.82
C ALA A 265 13.73 -29.09 3.98
N ALA A 266 12.93 -28.63 3.02
CA ALA A 266 11.50 -28.94 2.99
C ALA A 266 11.29 -30.47 2.89
N THR A 267 10.40 -31.01 3.71
CA THR A 267 10.10 -32.45 3.75
C THR A 267 8.60 -32.67 3.92
N GLY A 268 7.96 -33.23 2.89
CA GLY A 268 6.50 -33.42 2.87
C GLY A 268 5.76 -32.10 3.11
N ALA A 269 4.95 -32.05 4.17
CA ALA A 269 4.22 -30.84 4.58
C ALA A 269 5.06 -29.82 5.38
N ARG A 270 6.31 -30.14 5.77
CA ARG A 270 7.17 -29.23 6.54
C ARG A 270 7.91 -28.27 5.61
N ARG A 271 7.76 -26.96 5.89
CA ARG A 271 8.49 -25.89 5.20
C ARG A 271 10.00 -25.98 5.44
N ALA A 272 10.78 -25.48 4.49
CA ALA A 272 12.23 -25.35 4.68
C ALA A 272 12.53 -24.33 5.78
N MET A 273 13.60 -24.57 6.54
CA MET A 273 14.15 -23.61 7.49
C MET A 273 15.55 -23.21 7.07
N HIS A 274 15.78 -21.90 7.07
CA HIS A 274 17.09 -21.30 6.85
C HIS A 274 17.63 -20.77 8.17
N ALA A 275 18.95 -20.71 8.31
CA ALA A 275 19.57 -20.19 9.51
C ALA A 275 20.74 -19.25 9.22
N ILE A 276 20.99 -18.36 10.17
CA ILE A 276 22.21 -17.55 10.26
C ILE A 276 23.00 -17.97 11.50
N ARG A 277 24.33 -17.97 11.41
CA ARG A 277 25.20 -18.32 12.54
C ARG A 277 26.50 -17.52 12.59
N THR A 278 27.09 -17.46 13.78
CA THR A 278 28.50 -17.12 14.00
C THR A 278 29.05 -17.95 15.16
N GLN A 279 30.34 -18.26 15.12
CA GLN A 279 31.06 -18.98 16.18
C GLN A 279 32.26 -18.18 16.70
N LEU A 280 32.48 -16.97 16.19
CA LEU A 280 33.57 -16.12 16.65
C LEU A 280 33.20 -15.50 18.00
N PHE A 281 34.09 -15.67 18.98
CA PHE A 281 33.93 -15.13 20.34
C PHE A 281 33.47 -13.67 20.34
N GLY A 282 34.23 -12.78 19.69
CA GLY A 282 33.92 -11.34 19.69
C GLY A 282 32.52 -11.04 19.17
N ARG A 283 32.08 -11.72 18.10
CA ARG A 283 30.73 -11.53 17.54
C ARG A 283 29.63 -12.06 18.45
N VAL A 284 29.85 -13.21 19.09
CA VAL A 284 28.89 -13.77 20.05
C VAL A 284 28.75 -12.85 21.27
N GLN A 285 29.85 -12.25 21.74
CA GLN A 285 29.80 -11.24 22.80
C GLN A 285 29.12 -9.94 22.35
N SER A 286 29.37 -9.46 21.13
CA SER A 286 28.64 -8.30 20.57
C SER A 286 27.14 -8.58 20.51
N ILE A 287 26.71 -9.78 20.11
CA ILE A 287 25.29 -10.16 20.12
C ILE A 287 24.74 -10.14 21.56
N ARG A 288 25.48 -10.67 22.55
CA ARG A 288 25.09 -10.60 23.97
C ARG A 288 24.98 -9.15 24.48
N GLY A 289 25.81 -8.24 23.99
CA GLY A 289 25.77 -6.83 24.38
C GLY A 289 24.60 -6.05 23.73
N LEU A 290 24.05 -6.55 22.62
CA LEU A 290 22.92 -5.92 21.94
C LEU A 290 21.55 -6.30 22.53
N ILE A 291 21.46 -7.46 23.18
CA ILE A 291 20.20 -8.04 23.66
C ILE A 291 20.14 -8.11 25.17
#